data_AF-A0A7I6MWM7-F1
#
_entry.id   AF-A0A7I6MWM7-F1
#
_cell.length_a   1.000
_cell.length_b   1.000
_cell.length_c   1.000
_cell.angle_alpha   90.00
_cell.angle_beta   90.00
_cell.angle_gamma   90.00
#
_symmetry.space_group_name_H-M   'P 1'
#
loop_
_entity.id
_entity.type
_entity.pdbx_description
1 polymer ?
#
loop_
_entity_poly.entity_id
_entity_poly.type
_entity_poly.pdbx_seq_one_letter_code
_entity_poly.pdbx_strand_id
1 'polypeptide(L)'
;EARLARSYPLAEKYLAMFPAGLTAVVAGGVSFCASSVMAVLIAVSLMEESILLETTLWNRQLLWYLTIATGVFALARSFSTQSSPFLVNGDCEEAMRQLAAETHYFPKEWHGHSHSYDVRDALLTLFPFKAVLFAEEVVSVVMAPYILCVSLPNCTRELVLFIRSHTLTIPNVGAVCRFAEFDFKKYTNDPKMESSFINFK
;
A
#
# COMPACT_ATOMS: atom_id res chain seq x y z
N GLU A 1 -13.48 0.23 -11.33
CA GLU A 1 -12.29 1.07 -11.56
C GLU A 1 -12.49 2.53 -11.18
N ALA A 2 -13.52 3.23 -11.68
CA ALA A 2 -13.75 4.64 -11.35
C ALA A 2 -13.78 4.96 -9.84
N ARG A 3 -14.45 4.12 -9.03
CA ARG A 3 -14.48 4.23 -7.57
C ARG A 3 -13.09 4.08 -6.93
N LEU A 4 -12.32 3.10 -7.38
CA LEU A 4 -10.96 2.88 -6.90
C LEU A 4 -10.05 4.07 -7.23
N ALA A 5 -10.13 4.60 -8.45
CA ALA A 5 -9.38 5.77 -8.87
C ALA A 5 -9.68 7.02 -8.03
N ARG A 6 -10.95 7.22 -7.64
CA ARG A 6 -11.36 8.32 -6.74
C ARG A 6 -10.88 8.10 -5.31
N SER A 7 -10.93 6.86 -4.82
CA SER A 7 -10.50 6.51 -3.46
C SER A 7 -8.98 6.54 -3.27
N TYR A 8 -8.20 6.35 -4.33
CA TYR A 8 -6.74 6.27 -4.28
C TYR A 8 -6.07 7.49 -3.60
N PRO A 9 -6.32 8.75 -4.05
CA PRO A 9 -5.74 9.93 -3.38
C PRO A 9 -6.25 10.13 -1.96
N LEU A 10 -7.46 9.67 -1.64
CA LEU A 10 -8.01 9.74 -0.27
C LEU A 10 -7.31 8.75 0.66
N ALA A 11 -6.99 7.55 0.17
CA ALA A 11 -6.23 6.54 0.90
C ALA A 11 -4.78 7.02 1.16
N GLU A 12 -4.11 7.59 0.15
CA GLU A 12 -2.78 8.18 0.32
C GLU A 12 -2.79 9.33 1.32
N LYS A 13 -3.80 10.21 1.24
CA LYS A 13 -3.99 11.30 2.22
C LYS A 13 -4.19 10.75 3.64
N TYR A 14 -4.98 9.68 3.80
CA TYR A 14 -5.19 9.06 5.10
C TYR A 14 -3.90 8.46 5.68
N LEU A 15 -3.16 7.68 4.89
CA LEU A 15 -1.92 7.06 5.32
C LEU A 15 -0.82 8.09 5.63
N ALA A 16 -0.77 9.19 4.87
CA ALA A 16 0.17 10.29 5.11
C ALA A 16 -0.06 11.01 6.45
N MET A 17 -1.25 10.88 7.05
CA MET A 17 -1.49 11.41 8.39
C MET A 17 -0.78 10.61 9.48
N PHE A 18 -0.36 9.36 9.24
CA PHE A 18 0.36 8.61 10.27
C PHE A 18 1.84 8.99 10.28
N PRO A 19 2.45 9.23 11.45
CA PRO A 19 3.87 9.54 11.51
C PRO A 19 4.68 8.30 11.10
N ALA A 20 5.71 8.53 10.30
CA ALA A 20 6.62 7.50 9.79
C ALA A 20 7.43 6.78 10.90
N GLY A 21 7.37 7.27 12.14
CA GLY A 21 7.92 6.57 13.31
C GLY A 21 9.41 6.30 13.19
N LEU A 22 9.81 5.04 13.36
CA LEU A 22 11.22 4.61 13.37
C LEU A 22 11.94 4.86 12.03
N THR A 23 11.24 4.74 10.90
CA THR A 23 11.87 4.86 9.57
C THR A 23 12.38 6.28 9.33
N ALA A 24 11.60 7.29 9.73
CA ALA A 24 12.02 8.69 9.63
C ALA A 24 13.19 9.03 10.56
N VAL A 25 13.25 8.44 11.76
CA VAL A 25 14.38 8.64 12.69
C VAL A 25 15.66 8.05 12.11
N VAL A 26 15.61 6.81 11.62
CA VAL A 26 16.77 6.14 11.00
C VAL A 26 17.20 6.88 9.75
N ALA A 27 16.25 7.24 8.87
CA ALA A 27 16.52 8.02 7.68
C ALA A 27 17.12 9.39 8.00
N GLY A 28 16.67 10.04 9.08
CA GLY A 28 17.25 11.27 9.61
C GLY A 28 18.71 11.09 9.97
N GLY A 29 19.04 10.09 10.76
CA GLY A 29 20.42 9.75 11.13
C GLY A 29 21.32 9.45 9.93
N VAL A 30 20.84 8.62 8.99
CA VAL A 30 21.58 8.31 7.75
C VAL A 30 21.80 9.57 6.91
N SER A 31 20.78 10.42 6.76
CA SER A 31 20.89 11.67 6.01
C SER A 31 21.90 12.63 6.64
N PHE A 32 21.96 12.70 7.97
CA PHE A 32 22.93 13.51 8.69
C PHE A 32 24.37 13.01 8.42
N CYS A 33 24.62 11.72 8.62
CA CYS A 33 25.93 11.11 8.35
C CYS A 33 26.36 11.31 6.90
N ALA A 34 25.48 11.01 5.93
CA ALA A 34 25.77 11.19 4.50
C ALA A 34 26.05 12.66 4.14
N SER A 35 25.26 13.59 4.70
CA SER A 35 25.46 15.03 4.49
C SER A 35 26.78 15.55 5.04
N SER A 36 27.24 15.02 6.18
CA SER A 36 28.53 15.42 6.77
C SER A 36 29.71 15.05 5.88
N VAL A 37 29.73 13.82 5.35
CA VAL A 37 30.75 13.35 4.40
C VAL A 37 30.67 14.15 3.10
N MET A 38 29.46 14.35 2.57
CA MET A 38 29.22 15.16 1.38
C MET A 38 29.72 16.59 1.55
N ALA A 39 29.43 17.24 2.69
CA ALA A 39 29.84 18.61 2.98
C ALA A 39 31.36 18.75 3.05
N VAL A 40 32.07 17.79 3.67
CA VAL A 40 33.54 17.79 3.71
C VAL A 40 34.12 17.65 2.31
N LEU A 41 33.61 16.72 1.49
CA LEU A 41 34.09 16.52 0.11
C LEU A 41 33.82 17.75 -0.77
N ILE A 42 32.66 18.39 -0.62
CA ILE A 42 32.34 19.65 -1.32
C ILE A 42 33.27 20.77 -0.86
N ALA A 43 33.55 20.90 0.44
CA ALA A 43 34.46 21.92 0.96
C ALA A 43 35.88 21.77 0.41
N VAL A 44 36.38 20.53 0.31
CA VAL A 44 37.67 20.24 -0.34
C VAL A 44 37.63 20.60 -1.83
N SER A 45 36.53 20.27 -2.52
CA SER A 45 36.33 20.64 -3.93
C SER A 45 36.43 22.15 -4.18
N LEU A 46 35.93 22.96 -3.24
CA LEU A 46 35.92 24.43 -3.36
C LEU A 46 37.29 25.05 -3.13
N MET A 47 38.17 24.38 -2.38
CA MET A 47 39.56 24.82 -2.21
C MET A 47 40.36 24.54 -3.48
N GLU A 48 40.26 23.30 -3.99
CA GLU A 48 40.98 22.90 -5.19
C GLU A 48 40.25 21.73 -5.89
N GLU A 49 39.84 21.94 -7.15
CA GLU A 49 39.05 20.97 -7.91
C GLU A 49 39.86 19.70 -8.26
N SER A 50 41.18 19.86 -8.48
CA SER A 50 42.10 18.78 -8.82
C SER A 50 42.15 17.69 -7.76
N ILE A 51 42.00 18.03 -6.48
CA ILE A 51 42.02 17.06 -5.37
C ILE A 51 40.91 16.03 -5.56
N LEU A 52 39.73 16.44 -6.02
CA LEU A 52 38.57 15.56 -6.12
C LEU A 52 38.72 14.52 -7.26
N LEU A 53 39.38 14.90 -8.35
CA LEU A 53 39.59 14.04 -9.52
C LEU A 53 40.87 13.20 -9.42
N GLU A 54 41.95 13.74 -8.87
CA GLU A 54 43.27 13.11 -8.89
C GLU A 54 43.56 12.24 -7.67
N THR A 55 42.99 12.58 -6.50
CA THR A 55 43.23 11.75 -5.31
C THR A 55 42.39 10.48 -5.36
N THR A 56 43.09 9.35 -5.25
CA THR A 56 42.49 8.02 -5.23
C THR A 56 42.52 7.47 -3.82
N LEU A 57 41.35 7.09 -3.32
CA LEU A 57 41.18 6.48 -2.01
C LEU A 57 40.60 5.08 -2.24
N TRP A 58 41.34 4.05 -1.81
CA TRP A 58 40.96 2.64 -2.04
C TRP A 58 40.71 2.30 -3.51
N ASN A 59 41.56 2.81 -4.42
CA ASN A 59 41.49 2.58 -5.87
C ASN A 59 40.25 3.18 -6.56
N ARG A 60 39.58 4.17 -5.94
CA ARG A 60 38.49 4.97 -6.53
C ARG A 60 38.74 6.46 -6.30
N GLN A 61 38.28 7.29 -7.22
CA GLN A 61 38.36 8.76 -7.10
C GLN A 61 37.44 9.26 -5.98
N LEU A 62 37.79 10.37 -5.34
CA LEU A 62 36.91 11.03 -4.35
C LEU A 62 35.53 11.36 -4.93
N LEU A 63 35.44 11.63 -6.23
CA LEU A 63 34.17 11.86 -6.94
C LEU A 63 33.19 10.71 -6.78
N TRP A 64 33.67 9.47 -6.80
CA TRP A 64 32.83 8.28 -6.67
C TRP A 64 32.15 8.23 -5.29
N TYR A 65 32.90 8.57 -4.24
CA TYR A 65 32.38 8.66 -2.87
C TYR A 65 31.40 9.83 -2.72
N LEU A 66 31.66 10.98 -3.36
CA LEU A 66 30.73 12.11 -3.40
C LEU A 66 29.40 11.71 -4.06
N THR A 67 29.45 11.00 -5.18
CA THR A 67 28.24 10.52 -5.88
C THR A 67 27.43 9.59 -4.98
N ILE A 68 28.07 8.64 -4.30
CA ILE A 68 27.38 7.72 -3.39
C ILE A 68 26.82 8.46 -2.17
N ALA A 69 27.60 9.34 -1.53
CA ALA A 69 27.14 10.12 -0.38
C ALA A 69 25.93 10.99 -0.76
N THR A 70 25.96 11.61 -1.93
CA THR A 70 24.83 12.40 -2.47
C THR A 70 23.61 11.53 -2.75
N GLY A 71 23.79 10.36 -3.37
CA GLY A 71 22.70 9.41 -3.64
C GLY A 71 22.05 8.88 -2.36
N VAL A 72 22.87 8.49 -1.38
CA VAL A 72 22.39 8.05 -0.06
C VAL A 72 21.68 9.18 0.67
N PHE A 73 22.23 10.41 0.63
CA PHE A 73 21.57 11.58 1.21
C PHE A 73 20.21 11.85 0.58
N ALA A 74 20.12 11.85 -0.76
CA ALA A 74 18.87 12.10 -1.48
C ALA A 74 17.80 11.04 -1.15
N LEU A 75 18.18 9.76 -1.13
CA LEU A 75 17.29 8.67 -0.76
C LEU A 75 16.84 8.78 0.70
N ALA A 76 17.78 8.94 1.64
CA ALA A 76 17.45 9.07 3.06
C ALA A 76 16.54 10.28 3.31
N ARG A 77 16.79 11.41 2.63
CA ARG A 77 15.95 12.60 2.76
C ARG A 77 14.53 12.39 2.27
N SER A 78 14.31 11.58 1.22
CA SER A 78 12.98 11.21 0.74
C SER A 78 12.12 10.52 1.81
N PHE A 79 12.74 9.79 2.73
CA PHE A 79 12.03 9.13 3.84
C PHE A 79 11.86 10.07 5.05
N SER A 80 12.80 10.99 5.29
CA SER A 80 12.76 11.92 6.43
C SER A 80 11.78 13.07 6.27
N THR A 81 11.48 13.52 5.04
CA THR A 81 10.58 14.66 4.79
C THR A 81 9.08 14.33 4.88
N GLN A 82 8.71 13.15 5.37
CA GLN A 82 7.32 12.83 5.69
C GLN A 82 6.92 13.53 6.99
N SER A 83 6.74 14.85 6.94
CA SER A 83 6.07 15.61 7.98
C SER A 83 4.59 15.19 7.97
N SER A 84 4.19 14.32 8.89
CA SER A 84 2.79 13.90 9.00
C SER A 84 1.95 15.12 9.45
N PRO A 85 0.92 15.55 8.69
CA PRO A 85 0.01 16.61 9.10
C PRO A 85 -0.88 16.24 10.30
N PHE A 86 -0.68 15.07 10.92
CA PHE A 86 -1.32 14.61 12.16
C PHE A 86 -1.36 15.69 13.25
N LEU A 87 -0.26 16.43 13.38
CA LEU A 87 -0.03 17.36 14.47
C LEU A 87 -0.74 18.71 14.30
N VAL A 88 -1.37 18.97 13.16
CA VAL A 88 -1.89 20.30 12.86
C VAL A 88 -3.41 20.39 12.91
N ASN A 89 -4.19 19.54 12.22
CA ASN A 89 -5.68 19.63 12.18
C ASN A 89 -6.39 18.41 11.52
N GLY A 90 -5.78 17.21 11.52
CA GLY A 90 -6.29 16.07 10.74
C GLY A 90 -7.30 15.20 11.49
N ASP A 91 -8.60 15.41 11.27
CA ASP A 91 -9.63 14.47 11.70
C ASP A 91 -9.49 13.15 10.92
N CYS A 92 -8.73 12.20 11.49
CA CYS A 92 -8.48 10.89 10.87
C CYS A 92 -9.79 10.14 10.58
N GLU A 93 -10.79 10.35 11.43
CA GLU A 93 -12.13 9.80 11.28
C GLU A 93 -12.83 10.38 10.03
N GLU A 94 -12.71 11.68 9.79
CA GLU A 94 -13.33 12.33 8.63
C GLU A 94 -12.66 11.89 7.32
N ALA A 95 -11.33 11.80 7.30
CA ALA A 95 -10.61 11.28 6.15
C ALA A 95 -10.97 9.81 5.84
N MET A 96 -11.09 8.98 6.88
CA MET A 96 -11.53 7.59 6.73
C MET A 96 -12.99 7.51 6.27
N ARG A 97 -13.88 8.40 6.73
CA ARG A 97 -15.27 8.49 6.24
C ARG A 97 -15.35 8.88 4.77
N GLN A 98 -14.53 9.84 4.33
CA GLN A 98 -14.45 10.21 2.91
C GLN A 98 -13.95 9.04 2.05
N LEU A 99 -12.94 8.31 2.54
CA LEU A 99 -12.45 7.10 1.88
C LEU A 99 -13.54 6.03 1.80
N ALA A 100 -14.22 5.76 2.92
CA ALA A 100 -15.33 4.82 3.04
C ALA A 100 -16.52 5.19 2.15
N ALA A 101 -16.77 6.48 1.93
CA ALA A 101 -17.82 6.95 1.03
C ALA A 101 -17.55 6.55 -0.43
N GLU A 102 -16.28 6.44 -0.86
CA GLU A 102 -15.94 5.96 -2.20
C GLU A 102 -15.83 4.42 -2.27
N THR A 103 -15.23 3.79 -1.25
CA THR A 103 -15.00 2.33 -1.22
C THR A 103 -16.22 1.51 -0.78
N HIS A 104 -17.19 2.14 -0.11
CA HIS A 104 -18.33 1.50 0.56
C HIS A 104 -17.93 0.39 1.54
N TYR A 105 -16.71 0.48 2.08
CA TYR A 105 -16.18 -0.48 3.02
C TYR A 105 -15.70 0.27 4.27
N PHE A 106 -16.43 0.07 5.38
CA PHE A 106 -16.07 0.61 6.68
C PHE A 106 -16.50 -0.36 7.78
N PRO A 107 -15.61 -1.28 8.19
CA PRO A 107 -15.89 -2.23 9.26
C PRO A 107 -16.29 -1.53 10.56
N LYS A 108 -17.16 -2.19 11.34
CA LYS A 108 -17.64 -1.63 12.61
C LYS A 108 -16.51 -1.41 13.60
N GLU A 109 -15.46 -2.23 13.54
CA GLU A 109 -14.30 -2.12 14.43
C GLU A 109 -13.50 -0.83 14.20
N TRP A 110 -13.59 -0.22 13.01
CA TRP A 110 -12.80 0.97 12.67
C TRP A 110 -13.44 2.27 13.19
N HIS A 111 -14.74 2.24 13.52
CA HIS A 111 -15.48 3.41 13.94
C HIS A 111 -14.91 3.98 15.25
N GLY A 112 -14.57 5.27 15.26
CA GLY A 112 -13.96 5.96 16.41
C GLY A 112 -12.49 5.60 16.67
N HIS A 113 -11.93 4.64 15.94
CA HIS A 113 -10.55 4.15 16.10
C HIS A 113 -9.69 4.44 14.87
N SER A 114 -10.13 5.31 13.94
CA SER A 114 -9.41 5.62 12.70
C SER A 114 -8.04 6.29 12.90
N HIS A 115 -7.69 6.67 14.12
CA HIS A 115 -6.36 7.17 14.49
C HIS A 115 -5.41 6.06 14.98
N SER A 116 -5.90 4.84 15.20
CA SER A 116 -5.08 3.71 15.65
C SER A 116 -4.24 3.13 14.51
N TYR A 117 -3.06 2.64 14.84
CA TYR A 117 -2.22 1.88 13.93
C TYR A 117 -2.85 0.56 13.49
N ASP A 118 -3.74 -0.01 14.30
CA ASP A 118 -4.46 -1.24 13.92
C ASP A 118 -5.35 -1.02 12.69
N VAL A 119 -6.05 0.13 12.63
CA VAL A 119 -6.88 0.51 11.49
C VAL A 119 -6.02 0.85 10.28
N ARG A 120 -4.90 1.56 10.49
CA ARG A 120 -3.91 1.81 9.43
C ARG A 120 -3.42 0.50 8.82
N ASP A 121 -3.02 -0.46 9.64
CA ASP A 121 -2.46 -1.73 9.18
C ASP A 121 -3.51 -2.60 8.49
N ALA A 122 -4.74 -2.61 9.02
CA ALA A 122 -5.87 -3.24 8.35
C ALA A 122 -6.15 -2.61 6.97
N LEU A 123 -6.08 -1.28 6.85
CA LEU A 123 -6.19 -0.62 5.56
C LEU A 123 -5.03 -0.98 4.63
N LEU A 124 -3.80 -1.06 5.13
CA LEU A 124 -2.61 -1.46 4.34
C LEU A 124 -2.71 -2.91 3.83
N THR A 125 -3.50 -3.78 4.44
CA THR A 125 -3.79 -5.11 3.87
C THR A 125 -4.65 -5.02 2.59
N LEU A 126 -5.51 -4.01 2.49
CA LEU A 126 -6.35 -3.74 1.32
C LEU A 126 -5.65 -2.84 0.30
N PHE A 127 -4.75 -1.98 0.77
CA PHE A 127 -3.98 -1.02 -0.01
C PHE A 127 -2.47 -1.16 0.29
N PRO A 128 -1.85 -2.26 -0.17
CA PRO A 128 -0.44 -2.52 0.09
C PRO A 128 0.46 -1.55 -0.68
N PHE A 129 1.68 -1.34 -0.16
CA PHE A 129 2.70 -0.58 -0.88
C PHE A 129 3.09 -1.28 -2.19
N LYS A 130 3.38 -0.50 -3.24
CA LYS A 130 3.77 -1.03 -4.55
C LYS A 130 4.97 -1.99 -4.50
N ALA A 131 5.93 -1.75 -3.60
CA ALA A 131 7.07 -2.64 -3.41
C ALA A 131 6.66 -4.02 -2.84
N VAL A 132 5.66 -4.04 -1.95
CA VAL A 132 5.09 -5.29 -1.41
C VAL A 132 4.35 -6.03 -2.51
N LEU A 133 3.51 -5.32 -3.28
CA LEU A 133 2.78 -5.91 -4.41
C LEU A 133 3.74 -6.54 -5.43
N PHE A 134 4.82 -5.85 -5.79
CA PHE A 134 5.83 -6.40 -6.69
C PHE A 134 6.52 -7.65 -6.13
N ALA A 135 6.82 -7.67 -4.83
CA ALA A 135 7.39 -8.85 -4.18
C ALA A 135 6.39 -10.03 -4.19
N GLU A 136 5.11 -9.76 -3.91
CA GLU A 136 4.04 -10.75 -3.99
C GLU A 136 3.87 -11.31 -5.41
N GLU A 137 3.96 -10.47 -6.44
CA GLU A 137 3.93 -10.91 -7.84
C GLU A 137 5.08 -11.88 -8.15
N VAL A 138 6.30 -11.59 -7.70
CA VAL A 138 7.45 -12.49 -7.87
C VAL A 138 7.22 -13.83 -7.14
N VAL A 139 6.72 -13.79 -5.91
CA VAL A 139 6.40 -14.99 -5.12
C VAL A 139 5.25 -15.78 -5.75
N SER A 140 4.27 -15.10 -6.36
CA SER A 140 3.09 -15.72 -6.98
C SER A 140 3.45 -16.67 -8.12
N VAL A 141 4.53 -16.37 -8.88
CA VAL A 141 5.01 -17.23 -9.97
C VAL A 141 5.35 -18.64 -9.46
N VAL A 142 5.92 -18.73 -8.26
CA VAL A 142 6.30 -20.01 -7.64
C VAL A 142 5.13 -20.61 -6.85
N MET A 143 4.34 -19.78 -6.18
CA MET A 143 3.24 -20.25 -5.32
C MET A 143 2.01 -20.70 -6.11
N ALA A 144 1.71 -20.11 -7.27
CA ALA A 144 0.55 -20.46 -8.09
C ALA A 144 0.50 -21.96 -8.47
N PRO A 145 1.54 -22.58 -9.04
CA PRO A 145 1.49 -24.02 -9.35
C PRO A 145 1.34 -24.88 -8.09
N TYR A 146 1.95 -24.49 -6.97
CA TYR A 146 1.77 -25.20 -5.69
C TYR A 146 0.31 -25.15 -5.21
N ILE A 147 -0.31 -23.98 -5.23
CA ILE A 147 -1.72 -23.82 -4.84
C ILE A 147 -2.61 -24.65 -5.76
N LEU A 148 -2.38 -24.63 -7.07
CA LEU A 148 -3.20 -25.37 -8.04
C LEU A 148 -3.03 -26.90 -7.94
N CYS A 149 -1.82 -27.40 -7.71
CA CYS A 149 -1.55 -28.83 -7.68
C CYS A 149 -1.77 -29.48 -6.31
N VAL A 150 -1.65 -28.72 -5.21
CA VAL A 150 -1.67 -29.28 -3.85
C VAL A 150 -2.86 -28.78 -3.05
N SER A 151 -3.09 -27.46 -3.00
CA SER A 151 -4.14 -26.89 -2.15
C SER A 151 -5.54 -27.00 -2.76
N LEU A 152 -5.68 -26.68 -4.06
CA LEU A 152 -6.97 -26.63 -4.76
C LEU A 152 -7.68 -28.01 -4.88
N PRO A 153 -6.98 -29.14 -5.11
CA PRO A 153 -7.62 -30.45 -5.14
C PRO A 153 -8.34 -30.80 -3.84
N ASN A 154 -7.80 -30.37 -2.69
CA ASN A 154 -8.37 -30.67 -1.38
C ASN A 154 -9.72 -29.98 -1.15
N CYS A 155 -9.94 -28.78 -1.71
CA CYS A 155 -11.21 -28.05 -1.59
C CYS A 155 -12.15 -28.22 -2.79
N THR A 156 -11.79 -29.06 -3.77
CA THR A 156 -12.56 -29.24 -5.02
C THR A 156 -13.99 -29.72 -4.76
N ARG A 157 -14.19 -30.60 -3.78
CA ARG A 157 -15.54 -31.09 -3.42
C ARG A 157 -16.45 -29.94 -2.97
N GLU A 158 -15.95 -29.06 -2.11
CA GLU A 158 -16.70 -27.92 -1.60
C GLU A 158 -17.00 -26.91 -2.70
N LEU A 159 -16.04 -26.66 -3.61
CA LEU A 159 -16.23 -25.80 -4.77
C LEU A 159 -17.33 -26.30 -5.69
N VAL A 160 -17.34 -27.60 -6.02
CA VAL A 160 -18.38 -28.20 -6.87
C VAL A 160 -19.75 -28.13 -6.20
N LEU A 161 -19.81 -28.39 -4.89
CA LEU A 161 -21.04 -28.25 -4.12
C LEU A 161 -21.53 -26.81 -4.08
N PHE A 162 -20.64 -25.83 -3.91
CA PHE A 162 -20.97 -24.42 -3.93
C PHE A 162 -21.56 -24.01 -5.29
N ILE A 163 -20.90 -24.34 -6.40
CA ILE A 163 -21.38 -24.03 -7.75
C ILE A 163 -22.76 -24.66 -7.96
N ARG A 164 -22.92 -25.96 -7.69
CA ARG A 164 -24.20 -26.65 -7.88
C ARG A 164 -25.34 -26.04 -7.06
N SER A 165 -25.05 -25.62 -5.83
CA SER A 165 -26.07 -25.07 -4.92
C SER A 165 -26.39 -23.59 -5.18
N HIS A 166 -25.45 -22.83 -5.76
CA HIS A 166 -25.55 -21.39 -5.98
C HIS A 166 -25.67 -20.99 -7.45
N THR A 167 -25.84 -21.92 -8.39
CA THR A 167 -26.20 -21.60 -9.78
C THR A 167 -27.73 -21.59 -9.94
N LEU A 168 -28.24 -20.52 -10.57
CA LEU A 168 -29.64 -20.38 -10.98
C LEU A 168 -29.69 -20.06 -12.47
N THR A 169 -30.69 -20.60 -13.18
CA THR A 169 -30.88 -20.33 -14.61
C THR A 169 -32.04 -19.36 -14.79
N ILE A 170 -31.75 -18.16 -15.31
CA ILE A 170 -32.75 -17.12 -15.57
C ILE A 170 -33.13 -17.16 -17.06
N PRO A 171 -34.43 -17.12 -17.41
CA PRO A 171 -34.86 -17.04 -18.81
C PRO A 171 -34.21 -15.86 -19.55
N ASN A 172 -33.72 -16.09 -20.76
CA ASN A 172 -33.04 -15.10 -21.63
C ASN A 172 -31.68 -14.56 -21.13
N VAL A 173 -31.17 -15.00 -19.98
CA VAL A 173 -29.84 -14.63 -19.45
C VAL A 173 -28.92 -15.84 -19.33
N GLY A 174 -29.45 -17.00 -18.91
CA GLY A 174 -28.69 -18.23 -18.72
C GLY A 174 -28.33 -18.49 -17.25
N ALA A 175 -27.27 -19.27 -17.03
CA ALA A 175 -26.82 -19.67 -15.69
C ALA A 175 -26.04 -18.53 -15.03
N VAL A 176 -26.55 -18.05 -13.89
CA VAL A 176 -25.93 -16.98 -13.09
C VAL A 176 -25.69 -17.46 -11.66
N CYS A 177 -24.79 -16.76 -10.97
CA CYS A 177 -24.64 -16.94 -9.53
C CYS A 177 -25.89 -16.38 -8.83
N ARG A 178 -26.47 -17.16 -7.91
CA ARG A 178 -27.67 -16.82 -7.16
C ARG A 178 -27.58 -15.47 -6.46
N PHE A 179 -26.39 -15.09 -5.98
CA PHE A 179 -26.19 -13.80 -5.32
C PHE A 179 -26.37 -12.59 -6.26
N ALA A 180 -26.26 -12.79 -7.58
CA ALA A 180 -26.44 -11.74 -8.59
C ALA A 180 -27.91 -11.48 -8.95
N GLU A 181 -28.84 -12.36 -8.53
CA GLU A 181 -30.29 -12.16 -8.74
C GLU A 181 -30.88 -11.11 -7.79
N PHE A 182 -30.20 -10.81 -6.67
CA PHE A 182 -30.69 -9.91 -5.61
C PHE A 182 -32.05 -10.37 -4.99
N ASP A 183 -32.25 -11.68 -4.79
CA ASP A 183 -33.46 -12.22 -4.15
C ASP A 183 -33.43 -12.07 -2.60
N PHE A 184 -33.80 -10.87 -2.13
CA PHE A 184 -33.86 -10.51 -0.71
C PHE A 184 -34.89 -11.31 0.13
N LYS A 185 -35.85 -11.98 -0.53
CA LYS A 185 -36.85 -12.81 0.17
C LYS A 185 -36.26 -14.13 0.64
N LYS A 186 -35.28 -14.67 -0.08
CA LYS A 186 -34.55 -15.89 0.31
C LYS A 186 -33.31 -15.61 1.16
N TYR A 187 -32.67 -14.45 0.97
CA TYR A 187 -31.43 -14.07 1.65
C TYR A 187 -31.63 -12.76 2.40
N THR A 188 -32.42 -12.81 3.45
CA THR A 188 -32.59 -11.70 4.38
C THR A 188 -31.32 -11.65 5.26
N ASN A 189 -30.51 -10.59 5.13
CA ASN A 189 -29.27 -10.29 5.87
C ASN A 189 -27.91 -10.64 5.23
N ASP A 190 -27.79 -10.67 3.89
CA ASP A 190 -26.45 -10.58 3.27
C ASP A 190 -26.07 -9.10 3.03
N PRO A 191 -25.17 -8.51 3.84
CA PRO A 191 -24.80 -7.09 3.70
C PRO A 191 -24.09 -6.79 2.39
N LYS A 192 -23.42 -7.79 1.78
CA LYS A 192 -22.77 -7.63 0.48
C LYS A 192 -23.82 -7.57 -0.63
N MET A 193 -24.87 -8.38 -0.55
CA MET A 193 -25.95 -8.36 -1.54
C MET A 193 -26.73 -7.03 -1.50
N GLU A 194 -27.07 -6.56 -0.30
CA GLU A 194 -27.79 -5.30 -0.09
C GLU A 194 -27.00 -4.09 -0.61
N SER A 195 -25.73 -3.97 -0.21
CA SER A 195 -24.85 -2.91 -0.72
C SER A 195 -24.65 -3.00 -2.23
N SER A 196 -24.56 -4.20 -2.80
CA SER A 196 -24.41 -4.38 -4.26
C SER A 196 -25.66 -3.95 -5.02
N PHE A 197 -26.85 -4.21 -4.49
CA PHE A 197 -28.11 -3.80 -5.12
C PHE A 197 -28.30 -2.28 -5.10
N ILE A 198 -27.97 -1.63 -3.98
CA ILE A 198 -28.02 -0.16 -3.88
C ILE A 198 -27.10 0.49 -4.91
N ASN A 199 -25.91 -0.08 -5.14
CA ASN A 199 -24.95 0.43 -6.12
C ASN A 199 -25.29 0.12 -7.58
N PHE A 200 -26.15 -0.89 -7.81
CA PHE A 200 -26.58 -1.25 -9.16
C PHE A 200 -27.73 -0.37 -9.66
N LYS A 201 -28.58 0.11 -8.75
CA LYS A 201 -29.72 0.99 -9.05
C LYS A 201 -29.28 2.41 -9.36
#